data_AF-A0A7V3ST69-F1
#
_entry.id   AF-A0A7V3ST69-F1
#
_cell.length_a   1.000
_cell.length_b   1.000
_cell.length_c   1.000
_cell.angle_alpha   90.00
_cell.angle_beta   90.00
_cell.angle_gamma   90.00
#
_symmetry.space_group_name_H-M   'P 1'
#
loop_
_entity.id
_entity.type
_entity.pdbx_description
1 polymer ?
#
loop_
_entity_poly.entity_id
_entity_poly.type
_entity_poly.pdbx_seq_one_letter_code
_entity_poly.pdbx_strand_id
1 'polypeptide(L)'
;MQYITKEKRAFWFGGLDIIMDKLADNAPVNAGVINYLITELLLFYIKTIGEDYEAYNTAIGILECVKQELYRRAVAPYEDKKIQENGDIY
;
A
#
# COMPACT_ATOMS: atom_id res chain seq x y z
N MET A 1 -3.31 7.68 4.89
CA MET A 1 -2.73 9.00 4.51
C MET A 1 -3.32 10.11 5.36
N GLN A 2 -2.56 11.20 5.56
CA GLN A 2 -2.95 12.33 6.41
C GLN A 2 -4.17 13.11 5.86
N TYR A 3 -4.47 12.95 4.58
CA TYR A 3 -5.50 13.70 3.85
C TYR A 3 -6.87 12.97 3.77
N ILE A 4 -7.01 11.78 4.35
CA ILE A 4 -8.29 11.05 4.46
C ILE A 4 -8.74 11.11 5.92
N THR A 5 -9.97 11.59 6.16
CA THR A 5 -10.54 11.72 7.52
C THR A 5 -10.64 10.37 8.22
N LYS A 6 -10.69 10.37 9.55
CA LYS A 6 -10.78 9.13 10.34
C LYS A 6 -12.04 8.34 9.98
N GLU A 7 -13.15 9.03 9.77
CA GLU A 7 -14.45 8.46 9.41
C GLU A 7 -14.39 7.80 8.04
N LYS A 8 -13.79 8.48 7.03
CA LYS A 8 -13.59 7.89 5.70
C LYS A 8 -12.67 6.68 5.75
N ARG A 9 -11.62 6.69 6.57
CA ARG A 9 -10.76 5.50 6.75
C ARG A 9 -11.56 4.34 7.35
N ALA A 10 -12.33 4.59 8.41
CA ALA A 10 -13.16 3.57 9.07
C ALA A 10 -14.17 2.92 8.11
N PHE A 11 -14.79 3.72 7.22
CA PHE A 11 -15.67 3.19 6.18
C PHE A 11 -14.96 2.18 5.27
N TRP A 12 -13.76 2.51 4.78
CA TRP A 12 -12.99 1.60 3.92
C TRP A 12 -12.40 0.40 4.65
N PHE A 13 -12.11 0.52 5.96
CA PHE A 13 -11.59 -0.58 6.76
C PHE A 13 -12.50 -1.82 6.72
N GLY A 14 -13.82 -1.65 6.82
CA GLY A 14 -14.75 -2.79 6.78
C GLY A 14 -14.69 -3.62 5.49
N GLY A 15 -14.31 -3.02 4.36
CA GLY A 15 -14.09 -3.76 3.11
C GLY A 15 -12.70 -4.41 3.03
N LEU A 16 -11.70 -3.79 3.65
CA LEU A 16 -10.33 -4.32 3.69
C LEU A 16 -10.23 -5.57 4.56
N ASP A 17 -10.99 -5.64 5.67
CA ASP A 17 -10.98 -6.79 6.57
C ASP A 17 -11.31 -8.10 5.84
N ILE A 18 -12.31 -8.07 4.93
CA ILE A 18 -12.69 -9.21 4.11
C ILE A 18 -11.53 -9.68 3.21
N ILE A 19 -10.75 -8.75 2.67
CA ILE A 19 -9.58 -9.07 1.82
C ILE A 19 -8.47 -9.67 2.68
N MET A 20 -8.25 -9.12 3.87
CA MET A 20 -7.23 -9.62 4.81
C MET A 20 -7.55 -11.04 5.30
N ASP A 21 -8.83 -11.32 5.61
CA ASP A 21 -9.28 -12.66 6.00
C ASP A 21 -9.02 -13.66 4.87
N LYS A 22 -9.39 -13.31 3.63
CA LYS A 22 -9.11 -14.15 2.45
C LYS A 22 -7.63 -14.40 2.23
N LEU A 23 -6.78 -13.40 2.46
CA LEU A 23 -5.34 -13.53 2.34
C LEU A 23 -4.79 -14.48 3.42
N ALA A 24 -5.27 -14.37 4.65
CA ALA A 24 -4.87 -15.24 5.76
C ALA A 24 -5.26 -16.70 5.49
N ASP A 25 -6.47 -16.94 4.98
CA ASP A 25 -6.99 -18.28 4.66
C ASP A 25 -6.25 -18.97 3.49
N ASN A 26 -5.61 -18.19 2.61
CA ASN A 26 -4.92 -18.69 1.40
C ASN A 26 -3.40 -18.54 1.48
N ALA A 27 -2.82 -18.68 2.67
CA ALA A 27 -1.39 -18.62 2.87
C ALA A 27 -0.63 -19.70 2.05
N PRO A 28 0.56 -19.39 1.47
CA PRO A 28 1.36 -18.19 1.73
C PRO A 28 0.95 -16.99 0.88
N VAL A 29 0.73 -15.86 1.53
CA VAL A 29 0.64 -14.56 0.89
C VAL A 29 2.01 -14.22 0.31
N ASN A 30 2.16 -14.36 -1.00
CA ASN A 30 3.40 -14.05 -1.70
C ASN A 30 3.30 -12.71 -2.43
N ALA A 31 4.45 -12.20 -2.88
CA ALA A 31 4.54 -10.91 -3.57
C ALA A 31 3.65 -10.84 -4.82
N GLY A 32 3.43 -11.95 -5.53
CA GLY A 32 2.58 -12.01 -6.72
C GLY A 32 1.11 -11.71 -6.41
N VAL A 33 0.57 -12.27 -5.32
CA VAL A 33 -0.82 -12.01 -4.89
C VAL A 33 -1.02 -10.54 -4.52
N ILE A 34 -0.08 -9.96 -3.76
CA ILE A 34 -0.15 -8.55 -3.37
C ILE A 34 -0.03 -7.63 -4.59
N ASN A 35 0.89 -7.93 -5.51
CA ASN A 35 1.03 -7.19 -6.76
C ASN A 35 -0.26 -7.21 -7.58
N TYR A 36 -0.89 -8.39 -7.73
CA TYR A 36 -2.15 -8.52 -8.44
C TYR A 36 -3.27 -7.66 -7.81
N LEU A 37 -3.45 -7.72 -6.49
CA LEU A 37 -4.47 -6.93 -5.79
C LEU A 37 -4.26 -5.42 -5.98
N ILE A 38 -3.00 -4.95 -5.90
CA ILE A 38 -2.66 -3.55 -6.15
C ILE A 38 -2.96 -3.17 -7.60
N THR A 39 -2.61 -4.03 -8.57
CA THR A 39 -2.92 -3.81 -9.99
C THR A 39 -4.43 -3.67 -10.22
N GLU A 40 -5.25 -4.56 -9.67
CA GLU A 40 -6.72 -4.47 -9.80
C GLU A 40 -7.28 -3.17 -9.22
N LEU A 41 -6.78 -2.71 -8.06
CA LEU A 41 -7.18 -1.43 -7.47
C LEU A 41 -6.85 -0.24 -8.38
N LEU A 42 -5.68 -0.25 -9.01
CA LEU A 42 -5.27 0.82 -9.93
C LEU A 42 -6.04 0.78 -11.25
N LEU A 43 -6.30 -0.41 -11.81
CA LEU A 43 -7.13 -0.57 -13.01
C LEU A 43 -8.56 -0.09 -12.76
N PHE A 44 -9.12 -0.39 -11.58
CA PHE A 44 -10.41 0.13 -11.16
C PHE A 44 -10.39 1.67 -11.06
N TYR A 45 -9.36 2.25 -10.46
CA TYR A 45 -9.18 3.70 -10.38
C TYR A 45 -9.14 4.34 -11.78
N ILE A 46 -8.26 3.86 -12.67
CA ILE A 46 -8.10 4.36 -14.04
C ILE A 46 -9.43 4.31 -14.80
N LYS A 47 -10.12 3.16 -14.75
CA LYS A 47 -11.43 3.00 -15.39
C LYS A 47 -12.49 3.97 -14.85
N THR A 48 -12.42 4.31 -13.57
CA THR A 48 -13.38 5.21 -12.92
C THR A 48 -13.19 6.67 -13.33
N ILE A 49 -11.94 7.11 -13.51
CA ILE A 49 -11.63 8.51 -13.85
C ILE A 49 -11.56 8.78 -15.36
N GLY A 50 -11.39 7.72 -16.16
CA GLY A 50 -11.21 7.82 -17.61
C GLY A 50 -9.85 7.27 -18.02
N GLU A 51 -9.81 6.42 -19.04
CA GLU A 51 -8.56 5.81 -19.49
C GLU A 51 -7.80 6.74 -20.44
N ASP A 52 -6.84 7.47 -19.89
CA ASP A 52 -5.90 8.29 -20.64
C ASP A 52 -4.51 8.31 -19.97
N TYR A 53 -3.57 9.00 -20.61
CA TYR A 53 -2.21 9.12 -20.10
C TYR A 53 -2.14 9.76 -18.71
N GLU A 54 -3.02 10.73 -18.40
CA GLU A 54 -3.04 11.40 -17.11
C GLU A 54 -3.48 10.45 -16.00
N ALA A 55 -4.47 9.60 -16.27
CA ALA A 55 -4.90 8.56 -15.35
C ALA A 55 -3.78 7.55 -15.04
N TYR A 56 -3.07 7.08 -16.06
CA TYR A 56 -1.92 6.19 -15.88
C TYR A 56 -0.78 6.86 -15.10
N ASN A 57 -0.44 8.11 -15.44
CA ASN A 57 0.59 8.87 -14.73
C ASN A 57 0.22 9.07 -13.24
N THR A 58 -1.04 9.41 -12.98
CA THR A 58 -1.56 9.56 -11.61
C THR A 58 -1.51 8.25 -10.84
N ALA A 59 -1.88 7.11 -11.45
CA ALA A 59 -1.79 5.79 -10.82
C ALA A 59 -0.34 5.42 -10.43
N ILE A 60 0.63 5.73 -11.28
CA ILE A 60 2.06 5.57 -10.96
C ILE A 60 2.47 6.51 -9.82
N GLY A 61 2.02 7.76 -9.84
CA GLY A 61 2.27 8.72 -8.75
C GLY A 61 1.73 8.26 -7.40
N ILE A 62 0.56 7.60 -7.38
CA ILE A 62 -0.01 7.00 -6.16
C ILE A 62 0.92 5.92 -5.61
N LEU A 63 1.44 5.02 -6.46
CA LEU A 63 2.38 3.97 -6.04
C LEU A 63 3.67 4.55 -5.45
N GLU A 64 4.22 5.60 -6.07
CA GLU A 64 5.42 6.25 -5.55
C GLU A 64 5.17 6.83 -4.15
N CYS A 65 4.04 7.52 -3.96
CA CYS A 65 3.65 8.05 -2.65
C CYS A 65 3.49 6.94 -1.60
N VAL A 66 2.85 5.81 -1.97
CA VAL A 66 2.68 4.65 -1.08
C VAL A 66 4.03 4.06 -0.68
N LYS A 67 4.95 3.86 -1.63
CA LYS A 67 6.31 3.36 -1.38
C LYS A 67 7.07 4.24 -0.41
N GLN A 68 7.08 5.56 -0.65
CA GLN A 68 7.77 6.52 0.19
C GLN A 68 7.20 6.56 1.62
N GLU A 69 5.87 6.49 1.77
CA GLU A 69 5.26 6.46 3.10
C GLU A 69 5.54 5.14 3.83
N LEU A 70 5.55 4.01 3.13
CA LEU A 70 5.93 2.71 3.69
C LEU A 70 7.38 2.73 4.18
N TYR A 71 8.30 3.26 3.37
CA TYR A 71 9.69 3.40 3.77
C TYR A 71 9.82 4.26 5.02
N ARG A 72 9.23 5.46 5.00
CA ARG A 72 9.32 6.43 6.09
C ARG A 72 8.66 5.98 7.40
N ARG A 73 7.54 5.26 7.34
CA ARG A 73 6.74 4.91 8.53
C ARG A 73 6.94 3.50 9.05
N ALA A 74 7.41 2.58 8.21
CA ALA A 74 7.61 1.19 8.60
C ALA A 74 9.08 0.78 8.50
N VAL A 75 9.74 1.05 7.37
CA VAL A 75 11.12 0.60 7.14
C VAL A 75 12.10 1.38 8.01
N ALA A 76 12.04 2.71 8.02
CA ALA A 76 12.98 3.54 8.77
C ALA A 76 12.98 3.21 10.30
N PRO A 77 11.83 3.09 10.99
CA PRO A 77 11.83 2.65 12.39
C PRO A 77 12.37 1.23 12.61
N TYR A 78 12.20 0.34 11.62
CA TYR A 78 12.79 -1.00 11.68
C TYR A 78 14.31 -0.95 11.49
N GLU A 79 14.82 -0.10 10.60
CA GLU A 79 16.25 0.15 10.42
C GLU A 79 16.87 0.77 11.67
N ASP A 80 16.22 1.77 12.29
CA ASP A 80 16.66 2.34 13.57
C ASP A 80 16.81 1.26 14.65
N LYS A 81 15.83 0.35 14.75
CA LYS A 81 15.90 -0.79 15.64
C LYS A 81 17.08 -1.70 15.31
N LYS A 82 17.34 -1.96 14.02
CA LYS A 82 18.45 -2.80 13.57
C LYS A 82 19.81 -2.15 13.81
N ILE A 83 19.91 -0.83 13.73
CA ILE A 83 21.11 -0.07 14.11
C ILE A 83 21.40 -0.25 15.60
N GLN A 84 20.39 -0.18 16.46
CA GLN A 84 20.58 -0.45 17.90
C GLN A 84 20.99 -1.90 18.19
N GLU A 85 20.46 -2.87 17.43
CA GLU A 85 20.74 -4.30 17.63
C GLU A 85 22.10 -4.73 17.08
N ASN A 86 22.49 -4.22 15.90
CA ASN A 86 23.62 -4.75 15.12
C ASN A 86 24.75 -3.74 14.91
N GLY A 87 24.56 -2.48 15.34
CA GLY A 87 25.44 -1.37 15.01
C GLY A 87 25.03 -0.67 13.71
N ASP A 88 25.41 0.59 13.60
CA ASP A 88 25.28 1.36 12.35
C ASP A 88 26.39 0.95 11.36
N ILE A 89 26.11 1.11 10.07
CA ILE A 89 27.08 0.89 9.00
C ILE A 89 27.98 2.14 8.82
N TYR A 90 27.51 3.31 9.24
CA TYR A 90 28.19 4.61 9.11
C TYR A 90 28.89 5.08 10.39
#